data_AF-A0A2V7X2V7-F1
#
_entry.id   AF-A0A2V7X2V7-F1
#
_cell.length_a   1.000
_cell.length_b   1.000
_cell.length_c   1.000
_cell.angle_alpha   90.00
_cell.angle_beta   90.00
_cell.angle_gamma   90.00
#
_symmetry.space_group_name_H-M   'P 1'
#
loop_
_entity.id
_entity.type
_entity.pdbx_description
1 polymer ?
#
loop_
_entity_poly.entity_id
_entity_poly.type
_entity_poly.pdbx_seq_one_letter_code
_entity_poly.pdbx_strand_id
1 'polypeptide(L)'
;MRRAIPAPKVKLLFKDIEHLLRLAAVMLIAVVAFVVLRAAVVPKSFGQYGHYRGDAIAEVAARPVAHAGHEVCEGCHTDVVDQKKLGRHAGLHCEVCHGPQARHADDPASIKPPLPDTGVICARCHEANSAKPRSFPQVASADHSGGLACNTCHQPHRPKIQDQAKPATGAKR
;
A
#
# COMPACT_ATOMS: atom_id res chain seq x y z
N MET A 1 -25.37 73.84 -39.47
CA MET A 1 -24.78 72.99 -38.41
C MET A 1 -25.65 71.75 -38.24
N ARG A 2 -25.24 70.58 -38.72
CA ARG A 2 -25.93 69.30 -38.45
C ARG A 2 -25.04 68.47 -37.53
N ARG A 3 -25.44 68.30 -36.26
CA ARG A 3 -24.80 67.38 -35.33
C ARG A 3 -25.27 65.95 -35.65
N ALA A 4 -24.32 65.04 -35.86
CA ALA A 4 -24.59 63.62 -36.01
C ALA A 4 -25.02 63.02 -34.66
N ILE A 5 -26.08 62.20 -34.68
CA ILE A 5 -26.56 61.46 -33.52
C ILE A 5 -25.73 60.17 -33.41
N PRO A 6 -25.08 59.87 -32.27
CA PRO A 6 -24.34 58.63 -32.11
C PRO A 6 -25.28 57.43 -32.05
N ALA A 7 -24.92 56.37 -32.78
CA ALA A 7 -25.65 55.10 -32.82
C ALA A 7 -25.75 54.45 -31.42
N PRO A 8 -26.79 53.61 -31.16
CA PRO A 8 -27.06 53.06 -29.84
C PRO A 8 -25.93 52.13 -29.37
N LYS A 9 -25.30 52.47 -28.23
CA LYS A 9 -24.20 51.73 -27.58
C LYS A 9 -24.54 50.29 -27.15
N VAL A 10 -25.82 49.93 -27.17
CA VAL A 10 -26.33 48.62 -26.72
C VAL A 10 -25.76 47.47 -27.56
N LYS A 11 -25.57 47.65 -28.87
CA LYS A 11 -25.14 46.57 -29.78
C LYS A 11 -23.66 46.17 -29.60
N LEU A 12 -22.82 47.08 -29.11
CA LEU A 12 -21.39 46.84 -28.86
C LEU A 12 -21.19 46.10 -27.51
N LEU A 13 -21.90 46.51 -26.47
CA LEU A 13 -21.82 45.89 -25.13
C LEU A 13 -22.20 44.40 -25.12
N PHE A 14 -23.22 44.00 -25.91
CA PHE A 14 -23.62 42.59 -26.04
C PHE A 14 -22.57 41.71 -26.74
N LYS A 15 -21.77 42.28 -27.66
CA LYS A 15 -20.74 41.56 -28.40
C LYS A 15 -19.51 41.27 -27.53
N ASP A 16 -19.21 42.15 -26.57
CA ASP A 16 -18.14 41.96 -25.59
C ASP A 16 -18.56 40.97 -24.47
N ILE A 17 -19.85 40.85 -24.16
CA ILE A 17 -20.38 39.95 -23.11
C ILE A 17 -20.70 38.55 -23.65
N GLU A 18 -20.87 38.39 -24.96
CA GLU A 18 -21.24 37.13 -25.59
C GLU A 18 -20.30 35.97 -25.24
N HIS A 19 -18.98 36.21 -25.23
CA HIS A 19 -18.01 35.17 -24.88
C HIS A 19 -18.14 34.75 -23.40
N LEU A 20 -18.49 35.67 -22.50
CA LEU A 20 -18.71 35.38 -21.07
C LEU A 20 -19.98 34.55 -20.88
N LEU A 21 -21.05 34.85 -21.62
CA LEU A 21 -22.30 34.07 -21.56
C LEU A 21 -22.11 32.65 -22.11
N ARG A 22 -21.38 32.50 -23.22
CA ARG A 22 -21.03 31.18 -23.77
C ARG A 22 -20.20 30.36 -22.79
N LEU A 23 -19.20 30.96 -22.15
CA LEU A 23 -18.40 30.30 -21.13
C LEU A 23 -19.25 29.91 -19.91
N ALA A 24 -20.09 30.83 -19.42
CA ALA A 24 -20.99 30.56 -18.30
C ALA A 24 -21.95 29.40 -18.60
N ALA A 25 -22.49 29.32 -19.82
CA ALA A 25 -23.34 28.21 -20.25
C ALA A 25 -22.58 26.87 -20.25
N VAL A 26 -21.35 26.83 -20.77
CA VAL A 26 -20.52 25.61 -20.76
C VAL A 26 -20.18 25.20 -19.32
N MET A 27 -19.81 26.14 -18.47
CA MET A 27 -19.53 25.89 -17.05
C MET A 27 -20.77 25.36 -16.34
N LEU A 28 -21.94 25.93 -16.61
CA LEU A 28 -23.21 25.46 -16.05
C LEU A 28 -23.50 24.03 -16.49
N ILE A 29 -23.35 23.71 -17.78
CA ILE A 29 -23.53 22.35 -18.30
C ILE A 29 -22.57 21.38 -17.62
N ALA A 30 -21.30 21.76 -17.46
CA ALA A 30 -20.30 20.94 -16.79
C ALA A 30 -20.65 20.70 -15.30
N VAL A 31 -21.10 21.73 -14.58
CA VAL A 31 -21.53 21.61 -13.18
C VAL A 31 -22.76 20.72 -13.05
N VAL A 32 -23.76 20.90 -13.91
CA VAL A 32 -24.96 20.06 -13.93
C VAL A 32 -24.59 18.60 -14.22
N ALA A 33 -23.77 18.37 -15.24
CA ALA A 33 -23.27 17.04 -15.57
C ALA A 33 -22.50 16.40 -14.40
N PHE A 34 -21.63 17.17 -13.73
CA PHE A 34 -20.91 16.72 -12.54
C PHE A 34 -21.84 16.34 -11.39
N VAL A 35 -22.85 17.17 -11.08
CA VAL A 35 -23.80 16.89 -10.00
C VAL A 35 -24.62 15.64 -10.30
N VAL A 36 -25.10 15.49 -11.53
CA VAL A 36 -25.85 14.30 -11.97
C VAL A 36 -24.98 13.05 -11.88
N LEU A 37 -23.74 13.11 -12.41
CA LEU A 37 -22.81 11.99 -12.37
C LEU A 37 -22.48 11.60 -10.92
N ARG A 38 -22.20 12.58 -10.06
CA ARG A 38 -21.94 12.35 -8.64
C ARG A 38 -23.14 11.70 -7.96
N ALA A 39 -24.35 12.18 -8.21
CA ALA A 39 -25.56 11.62 -7.63
C ALA A 39 -25.81 10.17 -8.09
N ALA A 40 -25.41 9.82 -9.32
CA ALA A 40 -25.54 8.47 -9.85
C ALA A 40 -24.45 7.50 -9.35
N VAL A 41 -23.21 7.97 -9.17
CA VAL A 41 -22.05 7.10 -8.87
C VAL A 41 -21.75 6.99 -7.38
N VAL A 42 -22.01 8.04 -6.59
CA VAL A 42 -21.68 8.04 -5.16
C VAL A 42 -22.71 7.22 -4.37
N PRO A 43 -22.30 6.15 -3.67
CA PRO A 43 -23.21 5.33 -2.88
C PRO A 43 -23.88 6.13 -1.77
N LYS A 44 -25.13 5.77 -1.42
CA LYS A 44 -25.90 6.44 -0.36
C LYS A 44 -25.21 6.42 1.01
N SER A 45 -24.44 5.38 1.30
CA SER A 45 -23.69 5.23 2.55
C SER A 45 -22.31 5.92 2.53
N PHE A 46 -21.92 6.57 1.43
CA PHE A 46 -20.66 7.30 1.38
C PHE A 46 -20.65 8.45 2.39
N GLY A 47 -19.60 8.53 3.22
CA GLY A 47 -19.47 9.60 4.21
C GLY A 47 -20.03 9.26 5.60
N GLN A 48 -20.73 8.13 5.78
CA GLN A 48 -21.40 7.79 7.04
C GLN A 48 -20.43 7.66 8.23
N TYR A 49 -19.24 7.09 7.99
CA TYR A 49 -18.23 6.82 9.02
C TYR A 49 -16.84 7.40 8.67
N GLY A 50 -16.77 8.25 7.65
CA GLY A 50 -15.52 8.77 7.07
C GLY A 50 -15.58 8.83 5.55
N HIS A 51 -14.45 9.16 4.91
CA HIS A 51 -14.37 9.36 3.45
C HIS A 51 -14.34 8.03 2.65
N TYR A 52 -15.32 7.17 2.88
CA TYR A 52 -15.51 5.87 2.23
C TYR A 52 -16.99 5.43 2.28
N ARG A 53 -17.34 4.33 1.60
CA ARG A 53 -18.69 3.74 1.62
C ARG A 53 -18.95 3.07 2.97
N GLY A 54 -19.94 3.53 3.73
CA GLY A 54 -20.28 2.97 5.05
C GLY A 54 -20.59 1.47 5.01
N ASP A 55 -21.31 1.01 3.99
CA ASP A 55 -21.65 -0.41 3.81
C ASP A 55 -20.42 -1.31 3.64
N ALA A 56 -19.27 -0.76 3.24
CA ALA A 56 -18.03 -1.52 3.07
C ALA A 56 -17.56 -2.18 4.37
N ILE A 57 -17.91 -1.63 5.55
CA ILE A 57 -17.55 -2.23 6.85
C ILE A 57 -18.22 -3.60 6.99
N ALA A 58 -19.54 -3.66 6.78
CA ALA A 58 -20.30 -4.90 6.87
C ALA A 58 -19.91 -5.88 5.75
N GLU A 59 -19.70 -5.37 4.53
CA GLU A 59 -19.25 -6.19 3.39
C GLU A 59 -17.89 -6.84 3.63
N VAL A 60 -16.92 -6.12 4.21
CA VAL A 60 -15.58 -6.65 4.53
C VAL A 60 -15.65 -7.61 5.72
N ALA A 61 -16.42 -7.27 6.75
CA ALA A 61 -16.61 -8.13 7.92
C ALA A 61 -17.29 -9.47 7.59
N ALA A 62 -18.14 -9.50 6.56
CA ALA A 62 -18.80 -10.72 6.10
C ALA A 62 -17.88 -11.65 5.28
N ARG A 63 -16.66 -11.21 4.92
CA ARG A 63 -15.73 -12.07 4.18
C ARG A 63 -15.18 -13.17 5.10
N PRO A 64 -14.99 -14.40 4.60
CA PRO A 64 -14.32 -15.44 5.36
C PRO A 64 -12.93 -14.98 5.81
N VAL A 65 -12.57 -15.32 7.06
CA VAL A 65 -11.25 -15.02 7.62
C VAL A 65 -10.20 -15.87 6.89
N ALA A 66 -9.25 -15.20 6.22
CA ALA A 66 -8.14 -15.86 5.54
C ALA A 66 -6.84 -15.81 6.38
N HIS A 67 -6.69 -14.76 7.18
CA HIS A 67 -5.52 -14.52 8.02
C HIS A 67 -5.80 -14.97 9.45
N ALA A 68 -4.91 -15.75 10.04
CA ALA A 68 -5.04 -16.21 11.41
C ALA A 68 -4.78 -15.09 12.43
N GLY A 69 -3.96 -14.10 12.06
CA GLY A 69 -3.42 -13.11 12.99
C GLY A 69 -2.19 -13.64 13.72
N HIS A 70 -1.28 -12.73 14.07
CA HIS A 70 0.05 -13.11 14.57
C HIS A 70 0.02 -13.81 15.93
N GLU A 71 -0.91 -13.43 16.81
CA GLU A 71 -1.03 -14.02 18.16
C GLU A 71 -1.27 -15.53 18.12
N VAL A 72 -2.06 -15.99 17.15
CA VAL A 72 -2.33 -17.41 16.94
C VAL A 72 -1.06 -18.17 16.56
N CYS A 73 -0.25 -17.60 15.66
CA CYS A 73 1.03 -18.18 15.28
C CYS A 73 1.99 -18.22 16.48
N GLU A 74 2.03 -17.15 17.27
CA GLU A 74 2.94 -16.98 18.39
C GLU A 74 2.64 -17.93 19.56
N GLY A 75 1.39 -18.39 19.70
CA GLY A 75 0.99 -19.38 20.70
C GLY A 75 1.56 -20.77 20.47
N CYS A 76 1.81 -21.15 19.21
CA CYS A 76 2.28 -22.51 18.84
C CYS A 76 3.76 -22.54 18.40
N HIS A 77 4.29 -21.48 17.79
CA HIS A 77 5.65 -21.42 17.23
C HIS A 77 6.60 -20.54 18.08
N THR A 78 6.67 -20.81 19.38
CA THR A 78 7.39 -19.98 20.36
C THR A 78 8.89 -19.90 20.10
N ASP A 79 9.51 -20.99 19.65
CA ASP A 79 10.93 -21.06 19.29
C ASP A 79 11.29 -20.12 18.12
N VAL A 80 10.45 -20.10 17.08
CA VAL A 80 10.60 -19.22 15.92
C VAL A 80 10.43 -17.77 16.34
N VAL A 81 9.46 -17.49 17.20
CA VAL A 81 9.19 -16.15 17.74
C VAL A 81 10.39 -15.63 18.52
N ASP A 82 11.00 -16.46 19.36
CA ASP A 82 12.18 -16.07 20.13
C ASP A 82 13.38 -15.79 19.24
N GLN A 83 13.58 -16.55 18.16
CA GLN A 83 14.60 -16.22 17.15
C GLN A 83 14.30 -14.89 16.45
N LYS A 84 13.03 -14.66 16.08
CA LYS A 84 12.59 -13.48 15.34
C LYS A 84 12.76 -12.18 16.12
N LYS A 85 12.50 -12.21 17.43
CA LYS A 85 12.71 -11.07 18.34
C LYS A 85 14.16 -10.59 18.37
N LEU A 86 15.13 -11.46 18.08
CA LEU A 86 16.57 -11.13 18.04
C LEU A 86 17.03 -10.51 16.70
N GLY A 87 16.13 -10.36 15.72
CA GLY A 87 16.42 -9.90 14.37
C GLY A 87 15.79 -8.54 14.03
N ARG A 88 16.15 -8.01 12.85
CA ARG A 88 15.53 -6.78 12.32
C ARG A 88 14.08 -6.99 11.85
N HIS A 89 13.65 -8.24 11.69
CA HIS A 89 12.28 -8.61 11.34
C HIS A 89 11.36 -8.75 12.57
N ALA A 90 11.81 -8.38 13.77
CA ALA A 90 11.02 -8.51 15.00
C ALA A 90 9.61 -7.90 14.89
N GLY A 91 9.46 -6.77 14.19
CA GLY A 91 8.18 -6.09 14.00
C GLY A 91 7.30 -6.59 12.84
N LEU A 92 7.75 -7.54 12.02
CA LEU A 92 6.92 -8.09 10.93
C LEU A 92 5.99 -9.17 11.47
N HIS A 93 4.73 -9.24 11.05
CA HIS A 93 3.88 -10.38 11.41
C HIS A 93 4.19 -11.60 10.52
N CYS A 94 3.92 -12.81 11.02
CA CYS A 94 4.29 -14.07 10.35
C CYS A 94 3.73 -14.17 8.92
N GLU A 95 2.47 -13.75 8.77
CA GLU A 95 1.71 -13.82 7.51
C GLU A 95 2.18 -12.78 6.47
N VAL A 96 3.05 -11.83 6.84
CA VAL A 96 3.72 -10.93 5.87
C VAL A 96 4.59 -11.73 4.90
N CYS A 97 5.21 -12.82 5.37
CA CYS A 97 6.02 -13.70 4.54
C CYS A 97 5.29 -15.01 4.21
N HIS A 98 4.55 -15.58 5.16
CA HIS A 98 3.93 -16.90 5.02
C HIS A 98 2.53 -16.87 4.37
N GLY A 99 1.98 -15.70 4.09
CA GLY A 99 0.64 -15.55 3.51
C GLY A 99 -0.49 -15.87 4.51
N PRO A 100 -1.75 -15.93 4.03
CA PRO A 100 -2.92 -16.21 4.85
C PRO A 100 -2.94 -17.67 5.32
N GLN A 101 -2.91 -17.91 6.64
CA GLN A 101 -2.79 -19.25 7.22
C GLN A 101 -3.92 -19.61 8.19
N ALA A 102 -5.09 -18.98 8.10
CA ALA A 102 -6.24 -19.30 8.98
C ALA A 102 -6.59 -20.81 8.97
N ARG A 103 -6.58 -21.45 7.79
CA ARG A 103 -6.84 -22.89 7.69
C ARG A 103 -5.82 -23.76 8.43
N HIS A 104 -4.54 -23.41 8.35
CA HIS A 104 -3.50 -24.12 9.09
C HIS A 104 -3.66 -23.90 10.60
N ALA A 105 -4.05 -22.70 11.03
CA ALA A 105 -4.34 -22.43 12.43
C ALA A 105 -5.53 -23.26 12.95
N ASP A 106 -6.56 -23.47 12.13
CA ASP A 106 -7.76 -24.26 12.50
C ASP A 106 -7.48 -25.78 12.51
N ASP A 107 -6.62 -26.29 11.62
CA ASP A 107 -6.25 -27.70 11.51
C ASP A 107 -4.73 -27.88 11.31
N PRO A 108 -3.93 -27.65 12.36
CA PRO A 108 -2.47 -27.63 12.25
C PRO A 108 -1.85 -29.01 12.01
N ALA A 109 -2.58 -30.09 12.31
CA ALA A 109 -2.11 -31.46 12.13
C ALA A 109 -2.23 -31.92 10.67
N SER A 110 -3.30 -31.52 9.98
CA SER A 110 -3.58 -32.01 8.63
C SER A 110 -3.15 -31.03 7.54
N ILE A 111 -3.12 -29.72 7.84
CA ILE A 111 -2.81 -28.68 6.86
C ILE A 111 -1.40 -28.18 7.11
N LYS A 112 -0.47 -28.50 6.21
CA LYS A 112 0.92 -28.01 6.27
C LYS A 112 1.18 -27.02 5.14
N PRO A 113 1.35 -25.72 5.43
CA PRO A 113 1.59 -24.75 4.38
C PRO A 113 2.99 -24.90 3.77
N PRO A 114 3.13 -24.60 2.46
CA PRO A 114 4.45 -24.53 1.85
C PRO A 114 5.23 -23.33 2.42
N LEU A 115 6.54 -23.48 2.50
CA LEU A 115 7.42 -22.36 2.81
C LEU A 115 7.41 -21.34 1.65
N PRO A 116 7.45 -20.04 1.94
CA PRO A 116 7.50 -19.03 0.90
C PRO A 116 8.82 -19.08 0.13
N ASP A 117 8.77 -18.75 -1.15
CA ASP A 117 9.96 -18.58 -1.98
C ASP A 117 10.74 -17.34 -1.54
N THR A 118 11.92 -17.56 -0.97
CA THR A 118 12.75 -16.48 -0.43
C THR A 118 13.37 -15.59 -1.50
N GLY A 119 13.57 -16.09 -2.72
CA GLY A 119 14.00 -15.27 -3.86
C GLY A 119 12.96 -14.23 -4.26
N VAL A 120 11.67 -14.54 -4.04
CA VAL A 120 10.56 -13.62 -4.37
C VAL A 120 10.17 -12.76 -3.17
N ILE A 121 9.87 -13.36 -2.02
CA ILE A 121 9.25 -12.62 -0.90
C ILE A 121 10.22 -11.60 -0.28
N CYS A 122 11.50 -11.92 -0.18
CA CYS A 122 12.49 -11.02 0.39
C CYS A 122 12.70 -9.79 -0.51
N ALA A 123 12.77 -9.99 -1.84
CA ALA A 123 12.96 -8.91 -2.81
C ALA A 123 11.80 -7.90 -2.82
N ARG A 124 10.57 -8.30 -2.46
CA ARG A 124 9.43 -7.34 -2.32
C ARG A 124 9.77 -6.16 -1.41
N CYS A 125 10.55 -6.40 -0.36
CA CYS A 125 10.99 -5.37 0.56
C CYS A 125 12.45 -4.95 0.31
N HIS A 126 13.34 -5.89 0.00
CA HIS A 126 14.78 -5.64 -0.03
C HIS A 126 15.37 -5.34 -1.41
N GLU A 127 14.58 -5.37 -2.49
CA GLU A 127 15.10 -4.95 -3.80
C GLU A 127 15.56 -3.49 -3.76
N ALA A 128 16.69 -3.24 -4.44
CA ALA A 128 17.24 -1.91 -4.61
C ALA A 128 16.22 -0.96 -5.27
N ASN A 129 15.89 0.12 -4.58
CA ASN A 129 14.93 1.11 -5.02
C ASN A 129 15.30 2.50 -4.49
N SER A 130 15.46 3.46 -5.39
CA SER A 130 15.82 4.84 -5.05
C SER A 130 14.82 5.55 -4.13
N ALA A 131 13.58 5.08 -4.06
CA ALA A 131 12.55 5.60 -3.16
C ALA A 131 12.72 5.14 -1.70
N LYS A 132 13.55 4.11 -1.43
CA LYS A 132 13.79 3.63 -0.06
C LYS A 132 14.93 4.41 0.60
N PRO A 133 14.86 4.67 1.92
CA PRO A 133 15.95 5.30 2.64
C PRO A 133 17.27 4.53 2.51
N ARG A 134 18.39 5.25 2.43
CA ARG A 134 19.74 4.65 2.37
C ARG A 134 20.07 3.75 3.56
N SER A 135 19.43 3.97 4.70
CA SER A 135 19.58 3.17 5.92
C SER A 135 18.79 1.86 5.91
N PHE A 136 17.84 1.70 4.98
CA PHE A 136 17.09 0.45 4.83
C PHE A 136 17.95 -0.57 4.05
N PRO A 137 18.12 -1.81 4.55
CA PRO A 137 18.90 -2.82 3.85
C PRO A 137 18.30 -3.11 2.47
N GLN A 138 19.10 -2.94 1.43
CA GLN A 138 18.69 -3.14 0.04
C GLN A 138 19.76 -3.91 -0.72
N VAL A 139 19.33 -4.63 -1.74
CA VAL A 139 20.18 -5.48 -2.58
C VAL A 139 19.62 -5.52 -4.00
N ALA A 140 20.49 -5.49 -5.00
CA ALA A 140 20.11 -5.83 -6.38
C ALA A 140 20.06 -7.36 -6.47
N SER A 141 18.87 -7.95 -6.39
CA SER A 141 18.74 -9.41 -6.26
C SER A 141 19.32 -10.17 -7.47
N ALA A 142 19.26 -9.57 -8.66
CA ALA A 142 19.80 -10.13 -9.89
C ALA A 142 21.31 -10.43 -9.83
N ASP A 143 22.08 -9.59 -9.12
CA ASP A 143 23.55 -9.65 -9.10
C ASP A 143 24.12 -10.21 -7.79
N HIS A 144 23.28 -10.49 -6.79
CA HIS A 144 23.75 -10.71 -5.43
C HIS A 144 24.17 -12.16 -5.13
N SER A 145 23.36 -13.12 -5.54
CA SER A 145 23.48 -14.51 -5.10
C SER A 145 23.78 -15.50 -6.23
N GLY A 146 23.99 -15.01 -7.46
CA GLY A 146 24.11 -15.86 -8.64
C GLY A 146 22.89 -16.75 -8.87
N GLY A 147 21.70 -16.29 -8.44
CA GLY A 147 20.45 -17.05 -8.52
C GLY A 147 20.14 -17.95 -7.31
N LEU A 148 21.01 -18.01 -6.30
CA LEU A 148 20.70 -18.74 -5.05
C LEU A 148 19.60 -18.04 -4.25
N ALA A 149 18.74 -18.83 -3.61
CA ALA A 149 17.72 -18.34 -2.70
C ALA A 149 18.35 -17.63 -1.48
N CYS A 150 17.67 -16.59 -0.98
CA CYS A 150 18.21 -15.75 0.10
C CYS A 150 18.48 -16.55 1.38
N ASN A 151 17.67 -17.57 1.65
CA ASN A 151 17.81 -18.43 2.83
C ASN A 151 18.99 -19.42 2.80
N THR A 152 19.71 -19.51 1.69
CA THR A 152 20.96 -20.27 1.62
C THR A 152 22.05 -19.64 2.51
N CYS A 153 22.04 -18.31 2.65
CA CYS A 153 23.03 -17.57 3.44
C CYS A 153 22.40 -16.80 4.62
N HIS A 154 21.16 -16.31 4.47
CA HIS A 154 20.49 -15.50 5.50
C HIS A 154 19.39 -16.30 6.21
N GLN A 155 19.40 -16.35 7.54
CA GLN A 155 18.30 -16.98 8.27
C GLN A 155 17.03 -16.08 8.25
N PRO A 156 15.88 -16.45 7.64
CA PRO A 156 14.77 -15.53 7.41
C PRO A 156 14.17 -14.87 8.67
N HIS A 157 14.12 -15.62 9.78
CA HIS A 157 13.65 -15.10 11.07
C HIS A 157 14.69 -14.22 11.77
N ARG A 158 15.98 -14.34 11.42
CA ARG A 158 17.05 -13.49 11.93
C ARG A 158 18.10 -13.29 10.84
N PRO A 159 17.90 -12.36 9.87
CA PRO A 159 18.62 -12.30 8.57
C PRO A 159 20.11 -11.92 8.63
N LYS A 160 20.83 -12.42 9.62
CA LYS A 160 22.28 -12.38 9.70
C LYS A 160 22.83 -13.61 8.97
N ILE A 161 23.92 -13.42 8.26
CA ILE A 161 24.77 -14.53 7.82
C ILE A 161 25.44 -15.06 9.08
N GLN A 162 25.13 -16.30 9.46
CA GLN A 162 25.84 -16.96 10.55
C GLN A 162 27.17 -17.44 9.97
N ASP A 163 28.22 -16.60 10.09
CA ASP A 163 29.64 -17.00 10.16
C ASP A 163 30.55 -15.76 10.22
N GLN A 164 30.58 -15.11 11.40
CA GLN A 164 31.75 -14.40 11.94
C GLN A 164 31.58 -14.38 13.47
N ALA A 165 32.19 -15.33 14.19
CA ALA A 165 32.53 -15.07 15.58
C ALA A 165 33.42 -13.81 15.58
N LYS A 166 32.96 -12.74 16.23
CA LYS A 166 33.76 -11.51 16.40
C LYS A 166 35.08 -11.95 17.05
N PRO A 167 36.27 -11.70 16.45
CA PRO A 167 37.52 -11.90 17.17
C PRO A 167 37.43 -11.08 18.45
N ALA A 168 37.69 -11.70 19.61
CA ALA A 168 37.78 -10.98 20.86
C ALA A 168 38.78 -9.85 20.65
N THR A 169 38.29 -8.61 20.58
CA THR A 169 39.12 -7.42 20.57
C THR A 169 39.96 -7.47 21.83
N GLY A 170 41.23 -7.79 21.64
CA GLY A 170 42.21 -7.94 22.69
C GLY A 170 42.21 -6.73 23.60
N ALA A 171 42.41 -7.01 24.89
CA ALA A 171 42.71 -6.04 25.91
C ALA A 171 43.73 -5.02 25.39
N LYS A 172 43.37 -3.74 25.38
CA LYS A 172 44.35 -2.67 25.34
C LYS A 172 44.96 -2.57 26.74
N ARG A 173 46.28 -2.71 26.78
CA ARG A 173 47.14 -2.26 27.87
C ARG A 173 46.95 -0.76 28.11
#